data_AF-A0A640NYF4-F1
#
_entry.id   AF-A0A640NYF4-F1
#
_cell.length_a   1.000
_cell.length_b   1.000
_cell.length_c   1.000
_cell.angle_alpha   90.00
_cell.angle_beta   90.00
_cell.angle_gamma   90.00
#
_symmetry.space_group_name_H-M   'P 1'
#
loop_
_entity.id
_entity.type
_entity.pdbx_description
1 polymer ?
#
loop_
_entity_poly.entity_id
_entity_poly.type
_entity_poly.pdbx_seq_one_letter_code
_entity_poly.pdbx_strand_id
1 'polypeptide(L)'
;MEKQLDYDTVSNKLTQQGIVVDGAEVHGILCGMLCGGMSLTDQKWQEALSETIHQGESFDDQTRHLLDTLFNQLCQQLLEPEFALNLLLPEDQAPINDRGAALINWVQGFMLGFGLHQQDLMQCSEDVKEALEDFSDISRMEEPMDADEESEKALLEVEEYVKISAILCFSELGQSLLDDQQDTPSVH
;
A
#
# COMPACT_ATOMS: atom_id res chain seq x y z
N MET A 1 13.42 6.68 17.02
CA MET A 1 12.25 6.42 16.16
C MET A 1 12.01 7.67 15.36
N GLU A 2 12.14 7.57 14.04
CA GLU A 2 11.54 8.58 13.17
C GLU A 2 10.03 8.60 13.39
N LYS A 3 9.40 9.76 13.24
CA LYS A 3 7.94 9.90 13.38
C LYS A 3 7.29 9.12 12.24
N GLN A 4 6.34 8.24 12.56
CA GLN A 4 5.50 7.60 11.54
C GLN A 4 4.78 8.68 10.74
N LEU A 5 4.75 8.54 9.41
CA LEU A 5 4.00 9.44 8.56
C LEU A 5 2.50 9.20 8.75
N ASP A 6 1.73 10.29 8.71
CA ASP A 6 0.27 10.28 8.82
C ASP A 6 -0.37 10.59 7.45
N TYR A 7 -1.62 10.15 7.27
CA TYR A 7 -2.36 10.29 6.01
C TYR A 7 -2.40 11.74 5.53
N ASP A 8 -2.72 12.68 6.42
CA ASP A 8 -2.82 14.09 6.07
C ASP A 8 -1.50 14.66 5.56
N THR A 9 -0.37 14.32 6.19
CA THR A 9 0.95 14.80 5.73
C THR A 9 1.24 14.35 4.31
N VAL A 10 0.98 13.07 4.00
CA VAL A 10 1.23 12.50 2.66
C VAL A 10 0.26 13.06 1.64
N SER A 11 -1.05 12.98 1.89
CA SER A 11 -2.10 13.48 0.99
C SER A 11 -1.96 14.96 0.66
N ASN A 12 -1.63 15.79 1.66
CA ASN A 12 -1.41 17.22 1.44
C ASN A 12 -0.17 17.50 0.58
N LYS A 13 0.92 16.75 0.77
CA LYS A 13 2.13 16.92 -0.05
C LYS A 13 1.88 16.52 -1.50
N LEU A 14 1.18 15.40 -1.74
CA LEU A 14 0.80 14.96 -3.09
C LEU A 14 -0.07 16.01 -3.79
N THR A 15 -1.10 16.51 -3.10
CA THR A 15 -1.99 17.56 -3.62
C THR A 15 -1.24 18.84 -3.99
N GLN A 16 -0.27 19.26 -3.18
CA GLN A 16 0.56 20.45 -3.46
C GLN A 16 1.40 20.31 -4.75
N GLN A 17 1.73 19.09 -5.16
CA GLN A 17 2.44 18.80 -6.41
C GLN A 17 1.49 18.55 -7.60
N GLY A 18 0.18 18.70 -7.40
CA GLY A 18 -0.81 18.42 -8.45
C GLY A 18 -0.99 16.93 -8.74
N ILE A 19 -0.56 16.05 -7.84
CA ILE A 19 -0.83 14.61 -7.90
C ILE A 19 -2.25 14.38 -7.40
N VAL A 20 -3.05 13.62 -8.17
CA VAL A 20 -4.49 13.45 -7.95
C VAL A 20 -4.81 12.39 -6.91
N VAL A 21 -3.93 11.40 -6.74
CA VAL A 21 -4.11 10.31 -5.77
C VAL A 21 -3.86 10.78 -4.34
N ASP A 22 -4.48 10.11 -3.37
CA ASP A 22 -4.27 10.39 -1.94
C ASP A 22 -3.17 9.51 -1.32
N GLY A 23 -2.85 9.76 -0.05
CA GLY A 23 -1.86 8.98 0.67
C GLY A 23 -2.23 7.51 0.83
N ALA A 24 -3.52 7.20 0.96
CA ALA A 24 -3.98 5.82 1.12
C ALA A 24 -3.72 5.01 -0.15
N GLU A 25 -4.06 5.56 -1.32
CA GLU A 25 -3.79 4.95 -2.62
C GLU A 25 -2.29 4.75 -2.85
N VAL A 26 -1.45 5.77 -2.59
CA VAL A 26 0.00 5.65 -2.74
C VAL A 26 0.59 4.58 -1.82
N HIS A 27 0.15 4.54 -0.56
CA HIS A 27 0.58 3.50 0.37
C HIS A 27 0.13 2.11 -0.09
N GLY A 28 -1.10 2.00 -0.60
CA GLY A 28 -1.63 0.80 -1.22
C GLY A 28 -0.74 0.34 -2.38
N ILE A 29 -0.41 1.22 -3.33
CA ILE A 29 0.45 0.92 -4.49
C ILE A 29 1.81 0.37 -4.05
N LEU A 30 2.49 1.04 -3.12
CA LEU A 30 3.79 0.58 -2.61
C LEU A 30 3.68 -0.78 -1.92
N CYS A 31 2.63 -0.99 -1.12
CA CYS A 31 2.38 -2.25 -0.44
C CYS A 31 2.11 -3.38 -1.44
N GLY A 32 1.28 -3.12 -2.43
CA GLY A 32 0.98 -4.04 -3.52
C GLY A 32 2.23 -4.43 -4.29
N MET A 33 3.08 -3.47 -4.67
CA MET A 33 4.34 -3.77 -5.36
C MET A 33 5.24 -4.70 -4.53
N LEU A 34 5.43 -4.41 -3.24
CA LEU A 34 6.22 -5.25 -2.33
C LEU A 34 5.61 -6.65 -2.17
N CYS A 35 4.29 -6.74 -2.00
CA CYS A 35 3.56 -8.01 -1.90
C CYS A 35 3.56 -8.78 -3.23
N GLY A 36 3.73 -8.10 -4.36
CA GLY A 36 3.88 -8.71 -5.68
C GLY A 36 5.31 -9.19 -5.98
N GLY A 37 6.24 -9.07 -5.03
CA GLY A 37 7.62 -9.55 -5.15
C GLY A 37 8.62 -8.51 -5.67
N MET A 38 8.27 -7.21 -5.62
CA MET A 38 9.24 -6.14 -5.88
C MET A 38 10.42 -6.20 -4.92
N SER A 39 11.60 -5.83 -5.43
CA SER A 39 12.82 -5.69 -4.64
C SER A 39 12.66 -4.69 -3.50
N LEU A 40 13.26 -5.00 -2.34
CA LEU A 40 13.27 -4.14 -1.16
C LEU A 40 14.38 -3.08 -1.21
N THR A 41 15.45 -3.33 -1.98
CA THR A 41 16.64 -2.48 -2.06
C THR A 41 16.78 -1.71 -3.36
N ASP A 42 16.08 -2.12 -4.43
CA ASP A 42 16.06 -1.39 -5.69
C ASP A 42 15.14 -0.16 -5.63
N GLN A 43 15.63 1.00 -6.07
CA GLN A 43 14.84 2.25 -6.12
C GLN A 43 13.95 2.38 -7.36
N LYS A 44 13.88 1.35 -8.23
CA LYS A 44 12.96 1.33 -9.39
C LYS A 44 11.49 1.58 -9.04
N TRP A 45 11.09 1.34 -7.79
CA TRP A 45 9.75 1.67 -7.32
C TRP A 45 9.40 3.14 -7.51
N GLN A 46 10.37 4.06 -7.44
CA GLN A 46 10.12 5.49 -7.63
C GLN A 46 9.69 5.81 -9.07
N GLU A 47 10.34 5.18 -10.04
CA GLU A 47 10.00 5.31 -11.47
C GLU A 47 8.62 4.73 -11.73
N ALA A 48 8.37 3.49 -11.29
CA ALA A 48 7.07 2.84 -11.43
C ALA A 48 5.93 3.63 -10.76
N LEU A 49 6.18 4.17 -9.56
CA LEU A 49 5.21 5.01 -8.86
C LEU A 49 4.94 6.30 -9.64
N SER A 50 5.99 6.98 -10.13
CA SER A 50 5.83 8.21 -10.92
C SER A 50 5.06 7.99 -12.23
N GLU A 51 5.28 6.87 -12.92
CA GLU A 51 4.51 6.49 -14.11
C GLU A 51 3.03 6.29 -13.77
N THR A 52 2.76 5.71 -12.60
CA THR A 52 1.41 5.38 -12.13
C THR A 52 0.62 6.62 -11.69
N ILE A 53 1.23 7.50 -10.89
CA ILE A 53 0.51 8.58 -10.19
C ILE A 53 0.88 9.99 -10.66
N HIS A 54 1.95 10.14 -11.44
CA HIS A 54 2.52 11.43 -11.82
C HIS A 54 2.86 11.53 -13.32
N GLN A 55 2.24 10.69 -14.17
CA GLN A 55 2.42 10.71 -15.63
C GLN A 55 3.89 10.55 -16.07
N GLY A 56 4.72 9.92 -15.23
CA GLY A 56 6.16 9.74 -15.45
C GLY A 56 7.00 10.99 -15.19
N GLU A 57 6.42 12.09 -14.69
CA GLU A 57 7.20 13.23 -14.23
C GLU A 57 7.95 12.89 -12.93
N SER A 58 9.16 13.43 -12.77
CA SER A 58 9.94 13.21 -11.56
C SER A 58 9.38 14.00 -10.38
N PHE A 59 9.31 13.38 -9.20
CA PHE A 59 8.96 14.06 -7.96
C PHE A 59 10.01 15.12 -7.57
N ASP A 60 9.56 16.23 -6.99
CA ASP A 60 10.49 17.19 -6.36
C ASP A 60 11.24 16.55 -5.18
N ASP A 61 12.39 17.13 -4.78
CA ASP A 61 13.25 16.54 -3.74
C ASP A 61 12.51 16.28 -2.42
N GLN A 62 11.56 17.15 -2.07
CA GLN A 62 10.79 17.02 -0.83
C GLN A 62 9.77 15.88 -0.89
N THR A 63 9.09 15.72 -2.02
CA THR A 63 8.10 14.65 -2.25
C THR A 63 8.82 13.33 -2.34
N ARG A 64 9.96 13.29 -3.05
CA ARG A 64 10.82 12.12 -3.12
C ARG A 64 11.27 11.68 -1.72
N HIS A 65 11.77 12.61 -0.91
CA HIS A 65 12.16 12.29 0.47
C HIS A 65 11.00 11.77 1.32
N LEU A 66 9.81 12.37 1.18
CA LEU A 66 8.62 11.91 1.89
C LEU A 66 8.22 10.48 1.49
N LEU A 67 8.21 10.20 0.18
CA LEU A 67 7.90 8.87 -0.35
C LEU A 67 8.97 7.84 0.04
N ASP A 68 10.24 8.23 0.08
CA ASP A 68 11.33 7.39 0.59
C ASP A 68 11.10 7.01 2.05
N THR A 69 10.73 7.98 2.89
CA THR A 69 10.39 7.71 4.29
C THR A 69 9.19 6.77 4.40
N LEU A 70 8.14 6.99 3.60
CA LEU A 70 6.95 6.14 3.58
C LEU A 70 7.29 4.69 3.19
N PHE A 71 8.06 4.52 2.10
CA PHE A 71 8.52 3.23 1.62
C PHE A 71 9.34 2.49 2.68
N ASN A 72 10.30 3.16 3.31
CA ASN A 72 11.13 2.54 4.35
C ASN A 72 10.32 2.11 5.58
N GLN A 73 9.31 2.90 5.99
CA GLN A 73 8.40 2.54 7.08
C GLN A 73 7.58 1.31 6.73
N LEU A 74 7.08 1.23 5.50
CA LEU A 74 6.32 0.09 5.01
C LEU A 74 7.18 -1.18 4.93
N CYS A 75 8.42 -1.09 4.43
CA CYS A 75 9.36 -2.22 4.44
C CYS A 75 9.61 -2.74 5.86
N GLN A 76 9.81 -1.86 6.85
CA GLN A 76 9.99 -2.28 8.25
C GLN A 76 8.75 -3.01 8.77
N GLN A 77 7.55 -2.49 8.50
CA GLN A 77 6.29 -3.10 8.92
C GLN A 77 6.01 -4.46 8.28
N LEU A 78 6.49 -4.70 7.07
CA LEU A 78 6.30 -6.00 6.39
C LEU A 78 7.36 -7.03 6.81
N LEU A 79 8.57 -6.60 7.17
CA LEU A 79 9.70 -7.47 7.48
C LEU A 79 9.81 -7.84 8.97
N GLU A 80 9.43 -6.93 9.87
CA GLU A 80 9.64 -7.09 11.30
C GLU A 80 8.31 -7.45 11.99
N PRO A 81 8.15 -8.68 12.54
CA PRO A 81 6.90 -9.11 13.17
C PRO A 81 6.44 -8.22 14.34
N GLU A 82 7.36 -7.50 14.97
CA GLU A 82 7.08 -6.53 16.03
C GLU A 82 6.40 -5.25 15.53
N PHE A 83 6.51 -4.96 14.23
CA PHE A 83 5.94 -3.80 13.57
C PHE A 83 4.73 -4.25 12.76
N ALA A 84 3.53 -4.15 13.34
CA ALA A 84 2.32 -4.44 12.60
C ALA A 84 2.15 -3.45 11.43
N LEU A 85 1.75 -3.97 10.26
CA LEU A 85 1.32 -3.14 9.12
C LEU A 85 0.22 -2.18 9.57
N ASN A 86 0.44 -0.88 9.33
CA ASN A 86 -0.56 0.13 9.59
C ASN A 86 -0.98 0.77 8.26
N LEU A 87 -2.26 0.63 7.89
CA LEU A 87 -2.78 1.25 6.69
C LEU A 87 -2.72 2.77 6.85
N LEU A 88 -2.25 3.47 5.81
CA LEU A 88 -2.20 4.93 5.82
C LEU A 88 -3.59 5.50 5.52
N LEU A 89 -4.45 5.53 6.53
CA LEU A 89 -5.84 6.00 6.45
C LEU A 89 -6.04 7.28 7.29
N PRO A 90 -7.12 8.04 7.06
CA PRO A 90 -7.54 9.12 7.96
C PRO A 90 -7.68 8.62 9.41
N GLU A 91 -7.40 9.49 10.38
CA GLU A 91 -7.51 9.14 11.80
C GLU A 91 -8.96 8.80 12.21
N ASP A 92 -9.14 8.00 13.27
CA ASP A 92 -10.44 7.44 13.71
C ASP A 92 -11.56 8.47 13.93
N GLN A 93 -11.22 9.73 14.22
CA GLN A 93 -12.19 10.82 14.38
C GLN A 93 -12.71 11.38 13.05
N ALA A 94 -12.10 11.02 11.93
CA ALA A 94 -12.59 11.40 10.61
C ALA A 94 -13.95 10.73 10.33
N PRO A 95 -14.83 11.39 9.55
CA PRO A 95 -16.10 10.80 9.15
C PRO A 95 -15.92 9.38 8.58
N ILE A 96 -16.78 8.45 8.99
CA ILE A 96 -16.69 7.03 8.57
C ILE A 96 -16.62 6.87 7.06
N ASN A 97 -17.35 7.69 6.32
CA ASN A 97 -17.36 7.67 4.85
C ASN A 97 -16.03 8.16 4.24
N ASP A 98 -15.30 9.06 4.91
CA ASP A 98 -13.98 9.50 4.46
C ASP A 98 -12.93 8.39 4.70
N ARG A 99 -13.02 7.68 5.84
CA ARG A 99 -12.18 6.51 6.13
C ARG A 99 -12.48 5.33 5.19
N GLY A 100 -13.76 5.05 4.94
CA GLY A 100 -14.19 4.02 3.99
C GLY A 100 -13.71 4.31 2.55
N ALA A 101 -13.82 5.56 2.09
CA ALA A 101 -13.29 5.97 0.79
C ALA A 101 -11.76 5.80 0.71
N ALA A 102 -11.03 6.18 1.76
CA ALA A 102 -9.58 5.98 1.81
C ALA A 102 -9.20 4.49 1.83
N LEU A 103 -9.97 3.63 2.50
CA LEU A 103 -9.75 2.18 2.48
C LEU A 103 -9.97 1.59 1.07
N ILE A 104 -11.02 2.03 0.37
CA ILE A 104 -11.25 1.67 -1.03
C ILE A 104 -10.07 2.09 -1.90
N ASN A 105 -9.61 3.33 -1.78
CA ASN A 105 -8.44 3.85 -2.49
C ASN A 105 -7.18 3.03 -2.18
N TRP A 106 -6.98 2.65 -0.92
CA TRP A 106 -5.86 1.81 -0.49
C TRP A 106 -5.89 0.45 -1.18
N VAL A 107 -7.04 -0.22 -1.17
CA VAL A 107 -7.21 -1.55 -1.77
C VAL A 107 -7.06 -1.50 -3.30
N GLN A 108 -7.59 -0.46 -3.95
CA GLN A 108 -7.38 -0.22 -5.39
C GLN A 108 -5.89 -0.01 -5.71
N GLY A 109 -5.22 0.82 -4.92
CA GLY A 109 -3.78 1.03 -5.01
C GLY A 109 -3.00 -0.27 -4.84
N PHE A 110 -3.35 -1.08 -3.84
CA PHE A 110 -2.73 -2.39 -3.61
C PHE A 110 -2.85 -3.30 -4.82
N MET A 111 -4.07 -3.48 -5.36
CA MET A 111 -4.27 -4.34 -6.53
C MET A 111 -3.48 -3.85 -7.75
N LEU A 112 -3.42 -2.51 -7.95
CA LEU A 112 -2.63 -1.91 -9.02
C LEU A 112 -1.14 -2.20 -8.85
N GLY A 113 -0.58 -1.93 -7.67
CA GLY A 113 0.83 -2.17 -7.37
C GLY A 113 1.22 -3.65 -7.47
N PHE A 114 0.36 -4.54 -6.98
CA PHE A 114 0.55 -5.98 -7.04
C PHE A 114 0.61 -6.48 -8.48
N GLY A 115 -0.32 -6.03 -9.34
CA GLY A 115 -0.35 -6.40 -10.75
C GLY A 115 0.84 -5.90 -11.59
N LEU A 116 1.58 -4.88 -11.11
CA LEU A 116 2.80 -4.42 -11.80
C LEU A 116 3.96 -5.41 -11.66
N HIS A 117 4.01 -6.18 -10.57
CA HIS A 117 5.12 -7.11 -10.28
C HIS A 117 4.71 -8.58 -10.36
N GLN A 118 3.43 -8.91 -10.16
CA GLN A 118 2.92 -10.26 -10.25
C GLN A 118 2.11 -10.48 -11.54
N GLN A 119 2.77 -11.00 -12.57
CA GLN A 119 2.18 -11.18 -13.90
C GLN A 119 1.48 -12.53 -14.10
N ASP A 120 1.73 -13.52 -13.24
CA ASP A 120 1.12 -14.86 -13.34
C ASP A 120 0.37 -15.25 -12.06
N LEU A 121 -0.86 -14.74 -11.93
CA LEU A 121 -1.78 -15.07 -10.84
C LEU A 121 -2.09 -16.58 -10.75
N MET A 122 -1.84 -17.38 -11.79
CA MET A 122 -2.05 -18.84 -11.71
C MET A 122 -1.06 -19.51 -10.75
N GLN A 123 0.09 -18.90 -10.48
CA GLN A 123 1.09 -19.43 -9.55
C GLN A 123 0.82 -19.06 -8.09
N CYS A 124 -0.07 -18.09 -7.82
CA CYS A 124 -0.45 -17.73 -6.45
C CYS A 124 -1.23 -18.87 -5.78
N SER A 125 -1.12 -18.99 -4.46
CA SER A 125 -1.97 -19.86 -3.66
C SER A 125 -3.45 -19.50 -3.80
N GLU A 126 -4.31 -20.41 -3.37
CA GLU A 126 -5.75 -20.13 -3.30
C GLU A 126 -6.05 -19.03 -2.28
N ASP A 127 -5.33 -18.97 -1.15
CA ASP A 127 -5.52 -17.96 -0.12
C ASP A 127 -5.18 -16.54 -0.65
N VAL A 128 -4.13 -16.40 -1.46
CA VAL A 128 -3.80 -15.12 -2.11
C VAL A 128 -4.86 -14.75 -3.15
N LYS A 129 -5.37 -15.71 -3.92
CA LYS A 129 -6.43 -15.43 -4.90
C LYS A 129 -7.72 -14.99 -4.23
N GLU A 130 -8.11 -15.63 -3.12
CA GLU A 130 -9.26 -15.26 -2.30
C GLU A 130 -9.10 -13.84 -1.75
N ALA A 131 -7.94 -13.52 -1.18
CA ALA A 131 -7.64 -12.16 -0.73
C ALA A 131 -7.77 -11.11 -1.84
N LEU A 132 -7.28 -11.39 -3.05
CA LEU A 132 -7.40 -10.48 -4.20
C LEU A 132 -8.84 -10.37 -4.72
N GLU A 133 -9.63 -11.44 -4.64
CA GLU A 133 -11.06 -11.41 -4.97
C GLU A 133 -11.83 -10.53 -3.98
N ASP A 134 -11.61 -10.73 -2.68
CA ASP A 134 -12.21 -9.91 -1.62
C ASP A 134 -11.81 -8.43 -1.73
N PHE A 135 -10.54 -8.16 -2.07
CA PHE A 135 -10.07 -6.80 -2.34
C PHE A 135 -10.81 -6.19 -3.55
N SER A 136 -11.07 -7.00 -4.57
CA SER A 136 -11.88 -6.55 -5.71
C SER A 136 -13.31 -6.20 -5.29
N ASP A 137 -13.91 -6.96 -4.38
CA ASP A 137 -15.25 -6.69 -3.88
C ASP A 137 -15.30 -5.45 -2.98
N ILE A 138 -14.34 -5.29 -2.07
CA ILE A 138 -14.17 -4.07 -1.24
C ILE A 138 -14.03 -2.83 -2.15
N SER A 139 -13.24 -2.93 -3.22
CA SER A 139 -12.98 -1.81 -4.13
C SER A 139 -14.20 -1.28 -4.87
N ARG A 140 -15.30 -2.06 -4.90
CA ARG A 140 -16.57 -1.73 -5.57
C ARG A 140 -17.66 -1.28 -4.60
N MET A 141 -17.34 -1.11 -3.32
CA MET A 141 -18.28 -0.57 -2.35
C MET A 141 -18.55 0.91 -2.68
N GLU A 142 -19.79 1.23 -3.06
CA GLU A 142 -20.22 2.60 -3.40
C GLU A 142 -21.24 3.17 -2.41
N GLU A 143 -21.85 2.31 -1.59
CA GLU A 143 -22.91 2.72 -0.67
C GLU A 143 -22.31 3.45 0.54
N PRO A 144 -22.83 4.64 0.89
CA PRO A 144 -22.36 5.36 2.06
C PRO A 144 -22.73 4.58 3.33
N MET A 145 -21.81 4.56 4.28
CA MET A 145 -21.98 3.93 5.58
C MET A 145 -22.78 4.85 6.51
N ASP A 146 -23.63 4.24 7.35
CA ASP A 146 -24.30 4.95 8.42
C ASP A 146 -23.28 5.34 9.51
N ALA A 147 -23.47 6.51 10.12
CA ALA A 147 -22.59 6.99 11.20
C ALA A 147 -23.03 6.41 12.56
N ASP A 148 -23.02 5.08 12.67
CA ASP A 148 -23.39 4.33 13.88
C ASP A 148 -22.30 3.34 14.34
N GLU A 149 -22.42 2.84 15.56
CA GLU A 149 -21.44 1.95 16.18
C GLU A 149 -21.29 0.60 15.43
N GLU A 150 -22.33 0.14 14.75
CA GLU A 150 -22.31 -1.11 13.98
C GLU A 150 -21.45 -0.95 12.73
N SER A 151 -21.65 0.14 11.99
CA SER A 151 -20.87 0.48 10.79
C SER A 151 -19.41 0.77 11.13
N GLU A 152 -19.14 1.47 12.24
CA GLU A 152 -17.77 1.71 12.73
C GLU A 152 -17.04 0.41 13.04
N LYS A 153 -17.72 -0.53 13.70
CA LYS A 153 -17.17 -1.85 14.01
C LYS A 153 -16.91 -2.66 12.74
N ALA A 154 -17.84 -2.62 11.78
CA ALA A 154 -17.69 -3.29 10.50
C ALA A 154 -16.50 -2.74 9.72
N LEU A 155 -16.32 -1.41 9.66
CA LEU A 155 -15.17 -0.80 8.99
C LEU A 155 -13.85 -1.27 9.61
N LEU A 156 -13.74 -1.24 10.95
CA LEU A 156 -12.54 -1.70 11.65
C LEU A 156 -12.21 -3.18 11.36
N GLU A 157 -13.24 -4.04 11.29
CA GLU A 157 -13.05 -5.46 10.93
C GLU A 157 -12.52 -5.61 9.50
N VAL A 158 -13.03 -4.84 8.55
CA VAL A 158 -12.55 -4.85 7.16
C VAL A 158 -11.13 -4.29 7.06
N GLU A 159 -10.80 -3.22 7.77
CA GLU A 159 -9.43 -2.68 7.83
C GLU A 159 -8.45 -3.73 8.36
N GLU A 160 -8.81 -4.46 9.41
CA GLU A 160 -7.96 -5.52 9.96
C GLU A 160 -7.83 -6.69 8.98
N TYR A 161 -8.93 -7.09 8.34
CA TYR A 161 -8.89 -8.10 7.27
C TYR A 161 -7.92 -7.71 6.15
N VAL A 162 -8.00 -6.47 5.66
CA VAL A 162 -7.10 -5.94 4.62
C VAL A 162 -5.64 -5.99 5.05
N LYS A 163 -5.32 -5.64 6.30
CA LYS A 163 -3.94 -5.73 6.82
C LYS A 163 -3.42 -7.17 6.81
N ILE A 164 -4.21 -8.11 7.33
CA ILE A 164 -3.80 -9.51 7.43
C ILE A 164 -3.63 -10.14 6.04
N SER A 165 -4.55 -9.84 5.12
CA SER A 165 -4.47 -10.31 3.73
C SER A 165 -3.26 -9.74 2.99
N ALA A 166 -2.90 -8.48 3.22
CA ALA A 166 -1.68 -7.90 2.65
C ALA A 166 -0.41 -8.57 3.23
N ILE A 167 -0.35 -8.82 4.54
CA ILE A 167 0.76 -9.54 5.19
C ILE A 167 0.86 -10.97 4.65
N LEU A 168 -0.26 -11.64 4.44
CA LEU A 168 -0.32 -12.97 3.83
C LEU A 168 0.32 -12.95 2.43
N CYS A 169 -0.10 -12.00 1.58
CA CYS A 169 0.47 -11.85 0.24
C CYS A 169 1.98 -11.63 0.28
N PHE A 170 2.45 -10.73 1.16
CA PHE A 170 3.89 -10.49 1.34
C PHE A 170 4.64 -11.73 1.85
N SER A 171 4.07 -12.47 2.80
CA SER A 171 4.70 -13.68 3.33
C SER A 171 4.88 -14.77 2.29
N GLU A 172 4.03 -14.81 1.26
CA GLU A 172 4.08 -15.83 0.22
C GLU A 172 4.93 -15.41 -0.99
N LEU A 173 4.85 -14.14 -1.38
CA LEU A 173 5.37 -13.64 -2.66
C LEU A 173 6.41 -12.52 -2.51
N GLY A 174 6.47 -11.89 -1.35
CA GLY A 174 7.42 -10.82 -1.05
C GLY A 174 8.85 -11.32 -1.00
N GLN A 175 9.80 -10.42 -1.29
CA GLN A 175 11.22 -10.73 -1.18
C GLN A 175 11.67 -10.70 0.28
N SER A 176 12.52 -11.65 0.67
CA SER A 176 13.33 -11.52 1.88
C SER A 176 14.55 -10.66 1.59
N LEU A 177 15.12 -9.99 2.61
CA LEU A 177 16.41 -9.30 2.48
C LEU A 177 17.55 -10.21 1.98
N LEU A 178 17.46 -11.52 2.23
CA LEU A 178 18.45 -12.50 1.77
C LEU A 178 18.27 -12.89 0.29
N ASP A 179 17.04 -12.86 -0.20
CA ASP A 179 16.71 -13.18 -1.58
C ASP A 179 16.98 -11.96 -2.47
N ASP A 180 16.64 -10.77 -1.97
CA ASP A 180 16.84 -9.48 -2.64
C ASP A 180 18.32 -9.18 -2.94
N GLN A 181 19.24 -9.57 -2.05
CA GLN A 181 20.67 -9.36 -2.25
C GLN A 181 21.30 -10.34 -3.26
N GLN A 182 20.66 -11.48 -3.55
CA GLN A 182 21.18 -12.44 -4.52
C GLN A 182 20.86 -12.04 -5.98
N ASP A 183 19.80 -11.26 -6.18
CA ASP A 183 19.38 -10.76 -7.50
C ASP A 183 20.11 -9.48 -7.94
N THR A 184 20.86 -8.80 -7.05
CA THR A 184 21.84 -7.79 -7.46
C THR A 184 23.03 -8.47 -8.14
N PRO A 185 23.31 -8.25 -9.45
CA PRO A 185 24.43 -8.88 -10.11
C PRO A 185 25.73 -8.46 -9.41
N SER A 186 26.49 -9.44 -8.93
CA SER A 186 27.81 -9.20 -8.36
C SER A 186 28.69 -8.55 -9.42
N VAL A 187 28.97 -7.26 -9.25
CA VAL A 187 29.94 -6.55 -10.09
C VAL A 187 31.31 -7.10 -9.71
N HIS A 188 31.79 -8.07 -10.49
CA HIS A 188 33.18 -8.51 -10.50
C HIS A 188 34.02 -7.65 -11.44
#